data_AF-A0A2K3PIR3-F1
#
_entry.id   AF-A0A2K3PIR3-F1
#
_cell.length_a   1.000
_cell.length_b   1.000
_cell.length_c   1.000
_cell.angle_alpha   90.00
_cell.angle_beta   90.00
_cell.angle_gamma   90.00
#
_symmetry.space_group_name_H-M   'P 1'
#
loop_
_entity.id
_entity.type
_entity.pdbx_description
1 polymer ?
#
loop_
_entity_poly.entity_id
_entity_poly.type
_entity_poly.pdbx_seq_one_letter_code
_entity_poly.pdbx_strand_id
1 'polypeptide(L)'
;IGPLLGSQGSKTRVKVGLQLNLHGIFSIESARMIKDHADDHDSNLVAMDVDPVPENSENSDSTNFVANGAEDSTNKCDPPQNSADHSRKDKANRRIPIPVNENIYGGMTTAEISEACDKELQLAQQDRAVELTKEKKNTLESYVYETRSKLFNTYRSFASEPERNDISRSLQETEDWLYEDGDDETEHAYTSKLEDLKKLVDPIENRYKDDEERAQAIKDLSTFISNIHKFSDSLPLQYKEYLIDETNKVEQWLTEKVQQQDSYPKNIDPIFWSSDIKRASHHLQQKQNVDLP
;
A
#
# COMPACT_ATOMS: atom_id res chain seq x y z
N ILE A 1 -20.95 -3.98 54.71
CA ILE A 1 -20.72 -4.92 55.84
C ILE A 1 -22.08 -5.24 56.46
N GLY A 2 -22.52 -6.48 56.35
CA GLY A 2 -23.73 -7.03 56.96
C GLY A 2 -23.52 -8.54 57.21
N PRO A 3 -24.09 -9.15 58.25
CA PRO A 3 -23.67 -10.46 58.72
C PRO A 3 -24.32 -11.58 57.88
N LEU A 4 -23.50 -12.44 57.26
CA LEU A 4 -23.97 -13.69 56.68
C LEU A 4 -23.93 -14.78 57.76
N LEU A 5 -25.12 -15.25 58.17
CA LEU A 5 -25.25 -16.42 59.04
C LEU A 5 -24.64 -17.66 58.35
N GLY A 6 -23.62 -18.25 58.99
CA GLY A 6 -22.98 -19.46 58.51
C GLY A 6 -23.75 -20.71 58.93
N SER A 7 -24.40 -21.37 57.96
CA SER A 7 -24.74 -22.80 58.08
C SER A 7 -23.49 -23.62 57.76
N GLN A 8 -23.16 -24.59 58.62
CA GLN A 8 -22.11 -25.59 58.40
C GLN A 8 -22.36 -26.34 57.07
N GLY A 9 -21.53 -26.03 56.08
CA GLY A 9 -21.45 -26.68 54.78
C GLY A 9 -20.03 -26.45 54.25
N SER A 10 -19.40 -27.46 53.65
CA SER A 10 -18.00 -27.45 53.21
C SER A 10 -17.59 -26.11 52.57
N LYS A 11 -16.70 -25.37 53.24
CA LYS A 11 -16.23 -24.07 52.75
C LYS A 11 -15.44 -24.28 51.46
N THR A 12 -15.99 -23.85 50.33
CA THR A 12 -15.30 -23.90 49.04
C THR A 12 -14.28 -22.76 48.98
N ARG A 13 -13.01 -23.08 48.69
CA ARG A 13 -11.95 -22.07 48.56
C ARG A 13 -11.81 -21.64 47.11
N VAL A 14 -11.84 -20.34 46.85
CA VAL A 14 -11.59 -19.77 45.51
C VAL A 14 -10.29 -18.97 45.56
N LYS A 15 -9.37 -19.24 44.62
CA LYS A 15 -8.16 -18.44 44.41
C LYS A 15 -8.41 -17.49 43.25
N VAL A 16 -8.22 -16.20 43.48
CA VAL A 16 -8.36 -15.14 42.47
C VAL A 16 -6.98 -14.51 42.22
N GLY A 17 -6.58 -14.43 40.95
CA GLY A 17 -5.42 -13.67 40.48
C GLY A 17 -5.88 -12.29 40.04
N LEU A 18 -5.17 -11.26 40.50
CA LEU A 18 -5.48 -9.85 40.25
C LEU A 18 -4.29 -9.23 39.53
N GLN A 19 -4.57 -8.34 38.57
CA GLN A 19 -3.54 -7.65 37.79
C GLN A 19 -3.82 -6.14 37.79
N LEU A 20 -2.76 -5.34 37.97
CA LEU A 20 -2.77 -3.90 37.76
C LEU A 20 -1.92 -3.61 36.52
N ASN A 21 -2.53 -3.06 35.47
CA ASN A 21 -1.78 -2.71 34.27
C ASN A 21 -1.07 -1.35 34.41
N LEU A 22 -0.18 -1.04 33.47
CA LEU A 22 0.59 0.23 33.46
C LEU A 22 -0.30 1.48 33.33
N HIS A 23 -1.54 1.31 32.87
CA HIS A 23 -2.54 2.39 32.77
C HIS A 23 -3.34 2.60 34.08
N GLY A 24 -3.01 1.86 35.14
CA GLY A 24 -3.68 1.96 36.44
C GLY A 24 -5.05 1.27 36.49
N ILE A 25 -5.37 0.42 35.51
CA ILE A 25 -6.63 -0.36 35.48
C ILE A 25 -6.41 -1.69 36.20
N PHE A 26 -7.32 -1.99 37.13
CA PHE A 26 -7.32 -3.21 37.92
C PHE A 26 -8.25 -4.26 37.29
N SER A 27 -7.73 -5.45 36.98
CA SER A 27 -8.48 -6.55 36.36
C SER A 27 -8.32 -7.88 37.10
N ILE A 28 -9.22 -8.83 36.85
CA ILE A 28 -9.20 -10.16 37.45
C ILE A 28 -8.69 -11.15 36.39
N GLU A 29 -7.40 -11.46 36.43
CA GLU A 29 -6.74 -12.31 35.43
C GLU A 29 -7.22 -13.77 35.50
N SER A 30 -7.51 -14.30 36.70
CA SER A 30 -8.04 -15.66 36.81
C SER A 30 -8.81 -15.92 38.11
N ALA A 31 -9.82 -16.79 38.04
CA ALA A 31 -10.50 -17.33 39.22
C ALA A 31 -10.54 -18.87 39.14
N ARG A 32 -10.14 -19.54 40.22
CA ARG A 32 -10.09 -21.02 40.28
C ARG A 32 -10.65 -21.53 41.60
N MET A 33 -11.59 -22.46 41.53
CA MET A 33 -12.14 -23.17 42.70
C MET A 33 -11.20 -24.31 43.11
N ILE A 34 -10.92 -24.44 44.41
CA ILE A 34 -10.10 -25.49 45.01
C ILE A 34 -11.03 -26.37 45.85
N LYS A 35 -11.20 -27.64 45.48
CA LYS A 35 -11.95 -28.63 46.26
C LYS A 35 -11.00 -29.43 47.14
N ASP A 36 -11.15 -29.31 48.45
CA ASP A 36 -10.40 -30.09 49.43
C ASP A 36 -11.09 -31.47 49.61
N HIS A 37 -10.33 -32.55 49.47
CA HIS A 37 -10.81 -33.91 49.77
C HIS A 37 -10.58 -34.15 51.27
N ALA A 38 -11.64 -34.07 52.08
CA ALA A 38 -11.60 -34.56 53.46
C ALA A 38 -11.71 -36.09 53.42
N ASP A 39 -10.80 -36.80 54.11
CA ASP A 39 -11.13 -37.96 54.96
C ASP A 39 -9.92 -38.46 55.77
N ASP A 40 -10.24 -38.72 57.04
CA ASP A 40 -9.75 -39.68 58.05
C ASP A 40 -8.57 -39.44 59.02
N HIS A 41 -8.83 -40.06 60.19
CA HIS A 41 -8.47 -39.84 61.59
C HIS A 41 -7.04 -40.18 62.07
N ASP A 42 -6.70 -39.57 63.22
CA ASP A 42 -5.81 -39.97 64.33
C ASP A 42 -4.39 -40.49 64.07
N SER A 43 -3.39 -39.77 64.59
CA SER A 43 -2.51 -40.28 65.68
C SER A 43 -1.62 -39.19 66.31
N ASN A 44 -1.55 -39.25 67.64
CA ASN A 44 -0.64 -38.57 68.58
C ASN A 44 0.76 -38.22 68.04
N LEU A 45 1.27 -37.03 68.38
CA LEU A 45 2.41 -36.88 69.30
C LEU A 45 2.72 -35.42 69.68
N VAL A 46 3.09 -35.29 70.94
CA VAL A 46 3.48 -34.12 71.73
C VAL A 46 4.74 -33.45 71.17
N ALA A 47 4.81 -32.11 71.19
CA ALA A 47 6.01 -31.37 71.59
C ALA A 47 5.72 -29.87 71.76
N MET A 48 6.28 -29.33 72.82
CA MET A 48 6.21 -27.94 73.28
C MET A 48 7.14 -27.02 72.49
N ASP A 49 6.86 -25.73 72.66
CA ASP A 49 7.79 -24.62 72.87
C ASP A 49 8.29 -23.76 71.69
N VAL A 50 7.86 -22.49 71.81
CA VAL A 50 8.65 -21.24 71.82
C VAL A 50 9.15 -20.66 70.49
N ASP A 51 8.50 -19.54 70.14
CA ASP A 51 8.95 -18.43 69.29
C ASP A 51 10.40 -17.98 69.61
N PRO A 52 11.18 -17.43 68.65
CA PRO A 52 11.03 -16.00 68.40
C PRO A 52 11.37 -15.49 66.97
N VAL A 53 10.56 -14.49 66.56
CA VAL A 53 10.89 -13.12 66.10
C VAL A 53 12.04 -12.87 65.09
N PRO A 54 11.85 -11.93 64.12
CA PRO A 54 12.68 -11.77 62.93
C PRO A 54 13.77 -10.69 63.07
N GLU A 55 14.77 -10.74 62.19
CA GLU A 55 15.65 -9.59 61.91
C GLU A 55 15.62 -9.21 60.42
N ASN A 56 15.29 -7.94 60.21
CA ASN A 56 15.47 -7.17 58.98
C ASN A 56 16.95 -6.98 58.64
N SER A 57 17.22 -6.62 57.38
CA SER A 57 18.04 -5.47 56.91
C SER A 57 18.63 -5.83 55.53
N GLU A 58 18.04 -5.34 54.44
CA GLU A 58 18.39 -4.08 53.74
C GLU A 58 19.76 -4.08 53.03
N ASN A 59 19.72 -4.02 51.69
CA ASN A 59 20.38 -3.01 50.85
C ASN A 59 19.99 -3.20 49.37
N SER A 60 19.45 -2.18 48.70
CA SER A 60 20.17 -1.18 47.87
C SER A 60 20.80 -1.82 46.62
N ASP A 61 20.64 -1.38 45.37
CA ASP A 61 20.15 -0.14 44.79
C ASP A 61 19.96 -0.39 43.26
N SER A 62 19.10 0.40 42.61
CA SER A 62 19.19 1.03 41.26
C SER A 62 20.29 0.55 40.26
N THR A 63 20.15 0.47 38.93
CA THR A 63 19.32 1.18 37.94
C THR A 63 19.62 0.67 36.51
N ASN A 64 18.60 0.73 35.65
CA ASN A 64 18.56 1.14 34.22
C ASN A 64 19.34 0.45 33.06
N PHE A 65 18.52 0.11 32.04
CA PHE A 65 18.54 0.58 30.63
C PHE A 65 18.73 -0.45 29.49
N VAL A 66 17.59 -0.75 28.82
CA VAL A 66 17.26 -0.80 27.36
C VAL A 66 18.16 -1.57 26.37
N ALA A 67 17.56 -2.51 25.61
CA ALA A 67 17.28 -2.39 24.15
C ALA A 67 16.96 -3.75 23.45
N ASN A 68 15.88 -3.73 22.66
CA ASN A 68 15.58 -4.39 21.37
C ASN A 68 16.08 -5.82 21.02
N GLY A 69 15.20 -6.56 20.33
CA GLY A 69 15.61 -7.35 19.18
C GLY A 69 14.86 -8.68 19.00
N ALA A 70 14.18 -8.81 17.87
CA ALA A 70 13.35 -9.93 17.43
C ALA A 70 14.15 -11.14 16.88
N GLU A 71 13.44 -12.28 16.80
CA GLU A 71 13.57 -13.41 15.86
C GLU A 71 14.86 -14.27 15.94
N ASP A 72 14.75 -15.52 16.38
CA ASP A 72 14.33 -16.73 15.64
C ASP A 72 15.58 -17.59 15.40
N SER A 73 15.57 -18.83 15.88
CA SER A 73 16.23 -19.96 15.22
C SER A 73 16.16 -21.24 16.05
N THR A 74 15.78 -22.28 15.31
CA THR A 74 16.29 -23.67 15.37
C THR A 74 15.78 -24.63 16.43
N ASN A 75 14.77 -25.38 15.97
CA ASN A 75 14.63 -26.84 16.13
C ASN A 75 15.96 -27.59 16.28
N LYS A 76 16.05 -28.46 17.30
CA LYS A 76 16.58 -29.82 17.19
C LYS A 76 15.99 -30.73 18.28
N CYS A 77 15.27 -31.76 17.85
CA CYS A 77 14.91 -32.95 18.63
C CYS A 77 16.07 -33.96 18.62
N ASP A 78 16.24 -34.68 19.73
CA ASP A 78 16.54 -36.13 19.85
C ASP A 78 16.74 -36.48 21.36
N PRO A 79 16.65 -37.75 21.82
CA PRO A 79 15.45 -38.54 22.09
C PRO A 79 15.44 -39.07 23.57
N PRO A 80 14.50 -39.96 24.00
CA PRO A 80 14.06 -40.06 25.39
C PRO A 80 14.86 -41.07 26.23
N GLN A 81 15.02 -40.79 27.53
CA GLN A 81 15.31 -41.83 28.52
C GLN A 81 14.39 -41.72 29.73
N ASN A 82 13.55 -42.75 29.86
CA ASN A 82 12.76 -43.07 31.02
C ASN A 82 13.67 -43.39 32.22
N SER A 83 13.37 -42.80 33.38
CA SER A 83 13.60 -43.47 34.65
C SER A 83 12.46 -43.15 35.61
N ALA A 84 11.92 -44.26 36.13
CA ALA A 84 10.80 -44.43 37.02
C ALA A 84 10.87 -43.54 38.27
N ASP A 85 9.77 -42.88 38.61
CA ASP A 85 8.83 -43.28 39.67
C ASP A 85 9.42 -43.26 41.08
N HIS A 86 9.23 -42.11 41.75
CA HIS A 86 9.02 -42.06 43.18
C HIS A 86 7.83 -41.16 43.47
N SER A 87 6.64 -41.75 43.36
CA SER A 87 5.44 -41.48 44.18
C SER A 87 5.63 -40.52 45.37
N ARG A 88 5.56 -39.21 45.13
CA ARG A 88 5.05 -38.27 46.12
C ARG A 88 3.58 -38.07 45.83
N LYS A 89 2.77 -38.64 46.71
CA LYS A 89 1.31 -38.61 46.71
C LYS A 89 0.86 -37.18 47.00
N ASP A 90 1.02 -36.28 46.03
CA ASP A 90 0.41 -34.97 46.09
C ASP A 90 -1.10 -35.19 46.01
N LYS A 91 -1.79 -34.90 47.11
CA LYS A 91 -3.24 -34.71 47.13
C LYS A 91 -3.54 -33.60 46.13
N ALA A 92 -3.77 -33.98 44.87
CA ALA A 92 -4.01 -33.06 43.78
C ALA A 92 -5.40 -32.44 43.98
N ASN A 93 -5.47 -31.34 44.72
CA ASN A 93 -6.67 -30.53 44.83
C ASN A 93 -7.16 -30.19 43.42
N ARG A 94 -8.31 -30.71 43.01
CA ARG A 94 -8.91 -30.45 41.70
C ARG A 94 -9.21 -28.95 41.59
N ARG A 95 -8.51 -28.26 40.68
CA ARG A 95 -8.71 -26.83 40.39
C ARG A 95 -9.68 -26.69 39.22
N ILE A 96 -10.82 -26.06 39.43
CA ILE A 96 -11.82 -25.83 38.38
C ILE A 96 -11.76 -24.34 37.99
N PRO A 97 -11.51 -23.98 36.71
CA PRO A 97 -11.54 -22.60 36.27
C PRO A 97 -12.97 -22.06 36.37
N ILE A 98 -13.11 -20.84 36.87
CA ILE A 98 -14.38 -20.12 36.95
C ILE A 98 -14.36 -19.08 35.83
N PRO A 99 -15.40 -19.01 34.97
CA PRO A 99 -15.50 -17.94 33.97
C PRO A 99 -15.57 -16.59 34.67
N VAL A 100 -14.70 -15.67 34.26
CA VAL A 100 -14.67 -14.29 34.75
C VAL A 100 -15.36 -13.44 33.70
N ASN A 101 -16.45 -12.77 34.08
CA ASN A 101 -17.07 -11.73 33.26
C ASN A 101 -16.53 -10.39 33.77
N GLU A 102 -15.69 -9.75 32.98
CA GLU A 102 -15.12 -8.45 33.32
C GLU A 102 -16.09 -7.34 32.90
N ASN A 103 -16.41 -6.46 33.84
CA ASN A 103 -17.11 -5.21 33.56
C ASN A 103 -16.24 -4.07 34.05
N ILE A 104 -15.55 -3.39 33.13
CA ILE A 104 -14.67 -2.28 33.46
C ILE A 104 -15.55 -1.05 33.69
N TYR A 105 -15.58 -0.55 34.92
CA TYR A 105 -16.34 0.66 35.25
C TYR A 105 -15.80 1.85 34.44
N GLY A 106 -16.68 2.48 33.65
CA GLY A 106 -16.32 3.58 32.74
C GLY A 106 -15.75 3.14 31.39
N GLY A 107 -15.61 1.83 31.14
CA GLY A 107 -15.28 1.29 29.81
C GLY A 107 -16.53 1.07 28.96
N MET A 108 -16.40 1.21 27.65
CA MET A 108 -17.44 0.82 26.69
C MET A 108 -17.53 -0.69 26.58
N THR A 109 -18.74 -1.21 26.38
CA THR A 109 -18.97 -2.62 26.03
C THR A 109 -18.45 -2.93 24.63
N THR A 110 -18.22 -4.20 24.32
CA THR A 110 -17.79 -4.62 22.98
C THR A 110 -18.78 -4.22 21.88
N ALA A 111 -20.08 -4.20 22.19
CA ALA A 111 -21.12 -3.75 21.27
C ALA A 111 -21.02 -2.23 21.01
N GLU A 112 -20.86 -1.42 22.06
CA GLU A 112 -20.68 0.04 21.93
C GLU A 112 -19.38 0.39 21.20
N ILE A 113 -18.30 -0.35 21.43
CA ILE A 113 -17.04 -0.19 20.67
C ILE A 113 -17.26 -0.50 19.20
N SER A 114 -17.96 -1.60 18.87
CA SER A 114 -18.28 -1.95 17.48
C SER A 114 -19.10 -0.86 16.81
N GLU A 115 -20.15 -0.37 17.47
CA GLU A 115 -20.99 0.71 16.95
C GLU A 115 -20.19 2.01 16.75
N ALA A 116 -19.31 2.35 17.70
CA ALA A 116 -18.44 3.51 17.58
C ALA A 116 -17.44 3.36 16.42
N CYS A 117 -16.86 2.17 16.23
CA CYS A 117 -15.98 1.88 15.09
C CYS A 117 -16.70 1.98 13.74
N ASP A 118 -17.91 1.44 13.63
CA ASP A 118 -18.71 1.51 12.40
C ASP A 118 -19.07 2.97 12.08
N LYS A 119 -19.43 3.75 13.09
CA LYS A 119 -19.73 5.18 12.94
C LYS A 119 -18.50 5.99 12.55
N GLU A 120 -17.35 5.73 13.16
CA GLU A 120 -16.09 6.37 12.79
C GLU A 120 -15.71 6.06 11.34
N LEU A 121 -15.86 4.80 10.92
CA LEU A 121 -15.61 4.39 9.53
C LEU A 121 -16.55 5.13 8.56
N GLN A 122 -17.83 5.25 8.90
CA GLN A 122 -18.80 5.97 8.08
C GLN A 122 -18.43 7.45 7.92
N LEU A 123 -18.07 8.12 9.02
CA LEU A 123 -17.66 9.53 9.00
C LEU A 123 -16.37 9.71 8.19
N ALA A 124 -15.37 8.84 8.39
CA ALA A 124 -14.12 8.89 7.64
C ALA A 124 -14.33 8.66 6.12
N GLN A 125 -15.27 7.78 5.74
CA GLN A 125 -15.63 7.57 4.34
C GLN A 125 -16.31 8.81 3.73
N GLN A 126 -17.19 9.46 4.50
CA GLN A 126 -17.85 10.69 4.06
C GLN A 126 -16.83 11.82 3.85
N ASP A 127 -15.94 12.04 4.81
CA ASP A 127 -14.89 13.06 4.71
C ASP A 127 -14.00 12.82 3.48
N ARG A 128 -13.60 11.56 3.26
CA ARG A 128 -12.83 11.17 2.08
C ARG A 128 -13.58 11.44 0.78
N ALA A 129 -14.87 11.14 0.71
CA ALA A 129 -15.67 11.38 -0.49
C ALA A 129 -15.78 12.87 -0.82
N VAL A 130 -15.94 13.71 0.20
CA VAL A 130 -15.96 15.18 0.06
C VAL A 130 -14.60 15.68 -0.44
N GLU A 131 -13.50 15.19 0.14
CA GLU A 131 -12.15 15.58 -0.27
C GLU A 131 -11.85 15.18 -1.72
N LEU A 132 -12.18 13.94 -2.11
CA LEU A 132 -12.02 13.46 -3.49
C LEU A 132 -12.85 14.28 -4.48
N THR A 133 -14.09 14.61 -4.13
CA THR A 133 -14.96 15.45 -4.98
C THR A 133 -14.34 16.83 -5.19
N LYS A 134 -13.82 17.45 -4.12
CA LYS A 134 -13.11 18.72 -4.19
C LYS A 134 -11.82 18.64 -5.03
N GLU A 135 -11.08 17.54 -4.91
CA GLU A 135 -9.89 17.29 -5.73
C GLU A 135 -10.24 17.20 -7.22
N LYS A 136 -11.33 16.52 -7.59
CA LYS A 136 -11.79 16.46 -8.99
C LYS A 136 -12.21 17.83 -9.53
N LYS A 137 -12.93 18.62 -8.74
CA LYS A 137 -13.27 20.01 -9.10
C LYS A 137 -12.02 20.84 -9.37
N ASN A 138 -11.05 20.80 -8.45
CA ASN A 138 -9.78 21.53 -8.61
C ASN A 138 -8.95 21.03 -9.80
N THR A 139 -8.95 19.71 -10.04
CA THR A 139 -8.30 19.12 -11.23
C THR A 139 -8.91 19.65 -12.52
N LEU A 140 -10.25 19.69 -12.60
CA LEU A 140 -10.95 20.24 -13.76
C LEU A 140 -10.67 21.73 -13.95
N GLU A 141 -10.78 22.53 -12.88
CA GLU A 141 -10.49 23.96 -12.90
C GLU A 141 -9.06 24.24 -13.39
N SER A 142 -8.07 23.57 -12.78
CA SER A 142 -6.67 23.67 -13.18
C SER A 142 -6.46 23.27 -14.65
N TYR A 143 -7.11 22.20 -15.11
CA TYR A 143 -7.03 21.75 -16.49
C TYR A 143 -7.61 22.77 -17.47
N VAL A 144 -8.72 23.43 -17.13
CA VAL A 144 -9.33 24.49 -17.95
C VAL A 144 -8.35 25.66 -18.13
N TYR A 145 -7.76 26.14 -17.03
CA TYR A 145 -6.79 27.24 -17.06
C TYR A 145 -5.51 26.88 -17.83
N GLU A 146 -4.94 25.70 -17.56
CA GLU A 146 -3.71 25.25 -18.21
C GLU A 146 -3.92 25.04 -19.71
N THR A 147 -4.99 24.33 -20.09
CA THR A 147 -5.31 24.04 -21.49
C THR A 147 -5.55 25.32 -22.27
N ARG A 148 -6.26 26.30 -21.70
CA ARG A 148 -6.46 27.62 -22.33
C ARG A 148 -5.12 28.28 -22.66
N SER A 149 -4.17 28.28 -21.72
CA SER A 149 -2.83 28.83 -21.95
C SER A 149 -2.07 28.05 -23.03
N LYS A 150 -2.08 26.71 -22.96
CA LYS A 150 -1.37 25.86 -23.93
C LYS A 150 -1.95 25.98 -25.34
N LEU A 151 -3.27 26.12 -25.49
CA LEU A 151 -3.95 26.18 -26.79
C LEU A 151 -3.45 27.32 -27.67
N PHE A 152 -3.19 28.50 -27.07
CA PHE A 152 -2.75 29.69 -27.80
C PHE A 152 -1.23 29.85 -27.85
N ASN A 153 -0.50 29.09 -27.02
CA ASN A 153 0.96 29.10 -26.93
C ASN A 153 1.53 27.79 -27.49
N THR A 154 1.69 26.78 -26.64
CA THR A 154 2.34 25.50 -26.94
C THR A 154 1.74 24.77 -28.15
N TYR A 155 0.41 24.72 -28.24
CA TYR A 155 -0.31 23.96 -29.26
C TYR A 155 -0.67 24.78 -30.50
N ARG A 156 -0.24 26.04 -30.56
CA ARG A 156 -0.65 27.00 -31.62
C ARG A 156 -0.46 26.46 -33.04
N SER A 157 0.63 25.74 -33.29
CA SER A 157 0.97 25.16 -34.61
C SER A 157 0.39 23.77 -34.85
N PHE A 158 -0.12 23.11 -33.81
CA PHE A 158 -0.61 21.72 -33.84
C PHE A 158 -2.13 21.63 -33.85
N ALA A 159 -2.80 22.76 -33.64
CA ALA A 159 -4.25 22.88 -33.68
C ALA A 159 -4.68 23.75 -34.86
N SER A 160 -5.64 23.26 -35.63
CA SER A 160 -6.32 24.06 -36.66
C SER A 160 -7.21 25.13 -36.01
N GLU A 161 -7.54 26.17 -36.77
CA GLU A 161 -8.45 27.21 -36.29
C GLU A 161 -9.82 26.69 -35.81
N PRO A 162 -10.53 25.79 -36.53
CA PRO A 162 -11.77 25.22 -36.01
C PRO A 162 -11.56 24.42 -34.72
N GLU A 163 -10.54 23.56 -34.64
CA GLU A 163 -10.23 22.80 -33.41
C GLU A 163 -9.98 23.74 -32.23
N ARG A 164 -9.21 24.82 -32.41
CA ARG A 164 -8.97 25.82 -31.35
C ARG A 164 -10.26 26.52 -30.92
N ASN A 165 -11.13 26.88 -31.86
CA ASN A 165 -12.37 27.56 -31.56
C ASN A 165 -13.34 26.64 -30.81
N ASP A 166 -13.45 25.37 -31.22
CA ASP A 166 -14.31 24.37 -30.58
C ASP A 166 -13.82 24.05 -29.16
N ILE A 167 -12.49 23.87 -28.97
CA ILE A 167 -11.91 23.68 -27.64
C ILE A 167 -12.10 24.92 -26.78
N SER A 168 -11.85 26.12 -27.31
CA SER A 168 -12.03 27.38 -26.55
C SER A 168 -13.46 27.55 -26.07
N ARG A 169 -14.44 27.21 -26.91
CA ARG A 169 -15.86 27.22 -26.54
C ARG A 169 -16.14 26.23 -25.41
N SER A 170 -15.70 24.97 -25.56
CA SER A 170 -15.92 23.93 -24.56
C SER A 170 -15.25 24.26 -23.21
N LEU A 171 -14.06 24.86 -23.24
CA LEU A 171 -13.38 25.38 -22.05
C LEU A 171 -14.18 26.49 -21.37
N GLN A 172 -14.73 27.44 -22.14
CA GLN A 172 -15.58 28.51 -21.60
C GLN A 172 -16.85 27.96 -20.97
N GLU A 173 -17.58 27.08 -21.68
CA GLU A 173 -18.80 26.45 -21.18
C GLU A 173 -18.55 25.65 -19.90
N THR A 174 -17.36 25.03 -19.77
CA THR A 174 -16.98 24.29 -18.57
C THR A 174 -16.59 25.22 -17.41
N GLU A 175 -15.92 26.33 -17.70
CA GLU A 175 -15.62 27.38 -16.71
C GLU A 175 -16.89 28.03 -16.17
N ASP A 176 -17.80 28.43 -17.06
CA ASP A 176 -19.08 29.03 -16.69
C ASP A 176 -19.89 28.06 -15.81
N TRP A 177 -19.94 26.78 -16.21
CA TRP A 177 -20.57 25.73 -15.41
C TRP A 177 -19.93 25.58 -14.02
N LEU A 178 -18.61 25.63 -13.90
CA LEU A 178 -17.91 25.53 -12.60
C LEU A 178 -18.29 26.66 -11.62
N TYR A 179 -18.67 27.83 -12.12
CA TYR A 179 -19.06 29.00 -11.30
C TYR A 179 -20.58 29.15 -11.09
N GLU A 180 -21.40 28.46 -11.89
CA GLU A 180 -22.86 28.50 -11.77
C GLU A 180 -23.41 27.21 -11.13
N ASP A 181 -23.61 26.16 -11.93
CA ASP A 181 -24.26 24.91 -11.49
C ASP A 181 -23.29 23.90 -10.86
N GLY A 182 -21.99 24.10 -11.05
CA GLY A 182 -20.92 23.17 -10.70
C GLY A 182 -20.30 23.39 -9.33
N ASP A 183 -20.95 24.11 -8.41
CA ASP A 183 -20.36 24.38 -7.10
C ASP A 183 -20.34 23.13 -6.19
N ASP A 184 -21.47 22.41 -6.14
CA ASP A 184 -21.72 21.26 -5.26
C ASP A 184 -22.09 19.98 -6.06
N GLU A 185 -21.48 19.81 -7.23
CA GLU A 185 -21.77 18.66 -8.10
C GLU A 185 -21.01 17.39 -7.70
N THR A 186 -21.37 16.25 -8.29
CA THR A 186 -20.78 14.94 -7.99
C THR A 186 -19.36 14.77 -8.56
N GLU A 187 -18.55 13.92 -7.92
CA GLU A 187 -17.23 13.49 -8.42
C GLU A 187 -17.28 13.06 -9.90
N HIS A 188 -18.33 12.31 -10.25
CA HIS A 188 -18.55 11.81 -11.59
C HIS A 188 -18.78 12.92 -12.60
N ALA A 189 -19.56 13.96 -12.25
CA ALA A 189 -19.82 15.08 -13.15
C ALA A 189 -18.54 15.85 -13.50
N TYR A 190 -17.70 16.17 -12.51
CA TYR A 190 -16.39 16.79 -12.76
C TYR A 190 -15.49 15.92 -13.63
N THR A 191 -15.46 14.62 -13.37
CA THR A 191 -14.65 13.66 -14.13
C THR A 191 -15.13 13.56 -15.58
N SER A 192 -16.44 13.47 -15.82
CA SER A 192 -17.02 13.42 -17.16
C SER A 192 -16.70 14.66 -17.97
N LYS A 193 -16.85 15.87 -17.37
CA LYS A 193 -16.47 17.13 -18.03
C LYS A 193 -14.99 17.16 -18.40
N LEU A 194 -14.12 16.70 -17.50
CA LEU A 194 -12.68 16.59 -17.77
C LEU A 194 -12.39 15.64 -18.94
N GLU A 195 -13.03 14.48 -18.97
CA GLU A 195 -12.87 13.51 -20.07
C GLU A 195 -13.35 14.06 -21.41
N ASP A 196 -14.46 14.80 -21.43
CA ASP A 196 -14.97 15.42 -22.65
C ASP A 196 -14.03 16.49 -23.20
N LEU A 197 -13.42 17.30 -22.32
CA LEU A 197 -12.37 18.23 -22.74
C LEU A 197 -11.14 17.49 -23.27
N LYS A 198 -10.68 16.45 -22.57
CA LYS A 198 -9.53 15.64 -23.00
C LYS A 198 -9.73 15.02 -24.37
N LYS A 199 -10.91 14.49 -24.68
CA LYS A 199 -11.19 13.94 -26.03
C LYS A 199 -10.93 14.94 -27.15
N LEU A 200 -11.14 16.24 -26.91
CA LEU A 200 -10.88 17.29 -27.89
C LEU A 200 -9.40 17.70 -27.94
N VAL A 201 -8.73 17.73 -26.79
CA VAL A 201 -7.37 18.24 -26.63
C VAL A 201 -6.30 17.17 -26.90
N ASP A 202 -6.55 15.93 -26.50
CA ASP A 202 -5.61 14.81 -26.59
C ASP A 202 -5.07 14.60 -28.00
N PRO A 203 -5.86 14.68 -29.10
CA PRO A 203 -5.30 14.58 -30.46
C PRO A 203 -4.24 15.64 -30.75
N ILE A 204 -4.44 16.88 -30.28
CA ILE A 204 -3.49 17.99 -30.47
C ILE A 204 -2.26 17.78 -29.59
N GLU A 205 -2.46 17.38 -28.34
CA GLU A 205 -1.36 17.08 -27.42
C GLU A 205 -0.50 15.92 -27.94
N ASN A 206 -1.12 14.90 -28.54
CA ASN A 206 -0.44 13.77 -29.16
C ASN A 206 0.38 14.22 -30.38
N ARG A 207 -0.16 15.07 -31.26
CA ARG A 207 0.60 15.67 -32.38
C ARG A 207 1.81 16.46 -31.88
N TYR A 208 1.62 17.27 -30.83
CA TYR A 208 2.69 18.07 -30.22
C TYR A 208 3.81 17.20 -29.64
N LYS A 209 3.46 16.21 -28.81
CA LYS A 209 4.44 15.29 -28.21
C LYS A 209 5.16 14.47 -29.26
N ASP A 210 4.42 13.96 -30.24
CA ASP A 210 5.03 13.15 -31.30
C ASP A 210 5.97 13.97 -32.18
N ASP A 211 5.77 15.28 -32.36
CA ASP A 211 6.71 16.12 -33.13
C ASP A 211 8.13 16.08 -32.57
N GLU A 212 8.26 16.22 -31.25
CA GLU A 212 9.54 16.14 -30.55
C GLU A 212 10.07 14.71 -30.51
N GLU A 213 9.23 13.73 -30.15
CA GLU A 213 9.64 12.33 -30.09
C GLU A 213 10.05 11.78 -31.45
N ARG A 214 9.38 12.20 -32.53
CA ARG A 214 9.67 11.78 -33.90
C ARG A 214 10.99 12.38 -34.36
N ALA A 215 11.24 13.67 -34.10
CA ALA A 215 12.55 14.28 -34.40
C ALA A 215 13.70 13.54 -33.69
N GLN A 216 13.49 13.17 -32.42
CA GLN A 216 14.46 12.39 -31.66
C GLN A 216 14.63 10.97 -32.22
N ALA A 217 13.53 10.26 -32.52
CA ALA A 217 13.57 8.92 -33.09
C ALA A 217 14.25 8.87 -34.48
N ILE A 218 14.03 9.88 -35.32
CA ILE A 218 14.74 10.05 -36.61
C ILE A 218 16.24 10.13 -36.36
N LYS A 219 16.67 11.02 -35.45
CA LYS A 219 18.08 11.23 -35.11
C LYS A 219 18.74 9.95 -34.59
N ASP A 220 18.04 9.23 -33.70
CA ASP A 220 18.55 7.98 -33.12
C ASP A 220 18.69 6.90 -34.19
N LEU A 221 17.70 6.75 -35.07
CA LEU A 221 17.77 5.80 -36.19
C LEU A 221 18.88 6.17 -37.19
N SER A 222 19.02 7.43 -37.56
CA SER A 222 20.12 7.89 -38.44
C SER A 222 21.50 7.64 -37.82
N THR A 223 21.63 7.83 -36.50
CA THR A 223 22.86 7.53 -35.77
C THR A 223 23.13 6.02 -35.78
N PHE A 224 22.10 5.21 -35.57
CA PHE A 224 22.20 3.76 -35.60
C PHE A 224 22.63 3.23 -36.98
N ILE A 225 21.99 3.72 -38.06
CA ILE A 225 22.37 3.43 -39.45
C ILE A 225 23.84 3.78 -39.71
N SER A 226 24.27 4.98 -39.29
CA SER A 226 25.66 5.43 -39.44
C SER A 226 26.66 4.52 -38.70
N ASN A 227 26.27 3.99 -37.54
CA ASN A 227 27.10 3.06 -36.78
C ASN A 227 27.19 1.69 -37.45
N ILE A 228 26.09 1.20 -38.03
CA ILE A 228 26.08 -0.03 -38.82
C ILE A 228 27.05 0.11 -40.01
N HIS A 229 26.97 1.21 -40.76
CA HIS A 229 27.89 1.44 -41.89
C HIS A 229 29.37 1.40 -41.44
N LYS A 230 29.71 2.05 -40.32
CA LYS A 230 31.09 2.03 -39.77
C LYS A 230 31.54 0.64 -39.32
N PHE A 231 30.67 -0.14 -38.69
CA PHE A 231 31.02 -1.47 -38.19
C PHE A 231 31.03 -2.53 -39.30
N SER A 232 30.21 -2.34 -40.35
CA SER A 232 30.03 -3.29 -41.45
C SER A 232 31.33 -3.57 -42.22
N ASP A 233 32.30 -2.66 -42.18
CA ASP A 233 33.62 -2.85 -42.78
C ASP A 233 34.45 -3.96 -42.11
N SER A 234 34.10 -4.34 -40.89
CA SER A 234 34.75 -5.43 -40.15
C SER A 234 34.05 -6.79 -40.27
N LEU A 235 32.92 -6.85 -40.98
CA LEU A 235 32.09 -8.06 -41.10
C LEU A 235 32.45 -8.92 -42.33
N PRO A 236 32.17 -10.24 -42.28
CA PRO A 236 32.28 -11.12 -43.45
C PRO A 236 31.39 -10.65 -44.62
N LEU A 237 31.86 -10.80 -45.86
CA LEU A 237 31.23 -10.23 -47.06
C LEU A 237 29.72 -10.53 -47.21
N GLN A 238 29.30 -11.79 -47.03
CA GLN A 238 27.89 -12.17 -47.20
C GLN A 238 26.98 -11.51 -46.15
N TYR A 239 27.44 -11.45 -44.90
CA TYR A 239 26.69 -10.80 -43.83
C TYR A 239 26.70 -9.28 -43.98
N LYS A 240 27.84 -8.72 -44.41
CA LYS A 240 27.98 -7.31 -44.75
C LYS A 240 26.97 -6.88 -45.82
N GLU A 241 26.89 -7.60 -46.94
CA GLU A 241 25.98 -7.27 -48.04
C GLU A 241 24.50 -7.31 -47.60
N TYR A 242 24.10 -8.34 -46.85
CA TYR A 242 22.74 -8.46 -46.32
C TYR A 242 22.39 -7.32 -45.35
N LEU A 243 23.27 -7.03 -44.37
CA LEU A 243 23.01 -6.00 -43.36
C LEU A 243 22.98 -4.60 -43.99
N ILE A 244 23.83 -4.33 -44.99
CA ILE A 244 23.80 -3.07 -45.75
C ILE A 244 22.52 -2.94 -46.58
N ASP A 245 22.08 -4.00 -47.25
CA ASP A 245 20.83 -3.97 -48.02
C ASP A 245 19.61 -3.65 -47.13
N GLU A 246 19.51 -4.31 -45.96
CA GLU A 246 18.46 -4.01 -44.98
C GLU A 246 18.56 -2.58 -44.43
N THR A 247 19.78 -2.10 -44.17
CA THR A 247 20.03 -0.73 -43.70
C THR A 247 19.59 0.30 -44.73
N ASN A 248 19.96 0.10 -46.00
CA ASN A 248 19.59 0.98 -47.11
C ASN A 248 18.07 1.04 -47.31
N LYS A 249 17.35 -0.10 -47.17
CA LYS A 249 15.88 -0.12 -47.24
C LYS A 249 15.26 0.75 -46.15
N VAL A 250 15.76 0.65 -44.92
CA VAL A 250 15.27 1.45 -43.78
C VAL A 250 15.62 2.94 -43.97
N GLU A 251 16.82 3.26 -44.45
CA GLU A 251 17.25 4.63 -44.73
C GLU A 251 16.41 5.29 -45.83
N GLN A 252 16.15 4.55 -46.92
CA GLN A 252 15.29 5.01 -48.00
C GLN A 252 13.86 5.25 -47.50
N TRP A 253 13.29 4.27 -46.77
CA TRP A 253 11.96 4.41 -46.16
C TRP A 253 11.87 5.64 -45.25
N LEU A 254 12.87 5.84 -44.37
CA LEU A 254 12.91 6.99 -43.46
C LEU A 254 12.94 8.31 -44.24
N THR A 255 13.79 8.40 -45.25
CA THR A 255 13.93 9.59 -46.11
C THR A 255 12.62 9.91 -46.83
N GLU A 256 11.99 8.91 -47.44
CA GLU A 256 10.70 9.06 -48.13
C GLU A 256 9.60 9.52 -47.16
N LYS A 257 9.54 8.95 -45.96
CA LYS A 257 8.55 9.31 -44.95
C LYS A 257 8.76 10.71 -44.38
N VAL A 258 10.00 11.11 -44.09
CA VAL A 258 10.31 12.48 -43.66
C VAL A 258 9.91 13.49 -44.74
N GLN A 259 10.28 13.24 -46.00
CA GLN A 259 9.91 14.13 -47.10
C GLN A 259 8.39 14.26 -47.29
N GLN A 260 7.66 13.14 -47.16
CA GLN A 260 6.19 13.17 -47.19
C GLN A 260 5.64 13.99 -46.01
N GLN A 261 6.11 13.77 -44.79
CA GLN A 261 5.65 14.48 -43.60
C GLN A 261 5.91 15.99 -43.68
N ASP A 262 7.06 16.41 -44.21
CA ASP A 262 7.42 17.82 -44.37
C ASP A 262 6.50 18.56 -45.36
N SER A 263 5.77 17.83 -46.21
CA SER A 263 4.79 18.41 -47.14
C SER A 263 3.43 18.70 -46.49
N TYR A 264 3.16 18.18 -45.28
CA TYR A 264 1.90 18.37 -44.56
C TYR A 264 2.05 19.38 -43.41
N PRO A 265 0.97 20.11 -43.08
CA PRO A 265 0.98 21.03 -41.95
C PRO A 265 1.03 20.28 -40.61
N LYS A 266 1.55 20.92 -39.57
CA LYS A 266 1.69 20.31 -38.22
C LYS A 266 0.37 20.11 -37.48
N ASN A 267 -0.71 20.68 -37.98
CA ASN A 267 -2.03 20.65 -37.36
C ASN A 267 -2.91 19.48 -37.84
N ILE A 268 -2.34 18.52 -38.55
CA ILE A 268 -2.99 17.25 -38.88
C ILE A 268 -2.17 16.11 -38.28
N ASP A 269 -2.81 14.95 -38.12
CA ASP A 269 -2.13 13.76 -37.62
C ASP A 269 -0.94 13.41 -38.55
N PRO A 270 0.23 13.07 -37.98
CA PRO A 270 1.39 12.75 -38.77
C PRO A 270 1.17 11.47 -39.60
N ILE A 271 1.75 11.44 -40.79
CA ILE A 271 1.63 10.31 -41.73
C ILE A 271 2.40 9.05 -41.26
N PHE A 272 3.29 9.20 -40.27
CA PHE A 272 3.93 8.13 -39.53
C PHE A 272 4.35 8.67 -38.16
N TRP A 273 4.25 7.83 -37.13
CA TRP A 273 4.47 8.21 -35.75
C TRP A 273 5.90 7.86 -35.31
N SER A 274 6.36 8.47 -34.22
CA SER A 274 7.63 8.10 -33.58
C SER A 274 7.70 6.60 -33.24
N SER A 275 6.56 5.98 -32.91
CA SER A 275 6.44 4.53 -32.65
C SER A 275 6.76 3.68 -33.88
N ASP A 276 6.43 4.15 -35.10
CA ASP A 276 6.76 3.46 -36.34
C ASP A 276 8.27 3.46 -36.57
N ILE A 277 8.94 4.58 -36.28
CA ILE A 277 10.40 4.72 -36.38
C ILE A 277 11.10 3.84 -35.35
N LYS A 278 10.64 3.87 -34.10
CA LYS A 278 11.15 3.01 -33.02
C LYS A 278 11.01 1.53 -33.39
N ARG A 279 9.89 1.13 -34.00
CA ARG A 279 9.67 -0.24 -34.50
C ARG A 279 10.64 -0.60 -35.63
N ALA A 280 10.89 0.30 -36.58
CA ALA A 280 11.88 0.10 -37.64
C ALA A 280 13.31 -0.03 -37.08
N SER A 281 13.68 0.82 -36.14
CA SER A 281 14.97 0.76 -35.43
C SER A 281 15.16 -0.58 -34.71
N HIS A 282 14.16 -1.02 -33.95
CA HIS A 282 14.20 -2.31 -33.25
C HIS A 282 14.28 -3.49 -34.22
N HIS A 283 13.57 -3.43 -35.36
CA HIS A 283 13.69 -4.45 -36.40
C HIS A 283 15.12 -4.55 -36.93
N LEU A 284 15.73 -3.41 -37.27
CA LEU A 284 17.11 -3.38 -37.76
C LEU A 284 18.11 -3.85 -36.69
N GLN A 285 17.88 -3.54 -35.41
CA GLN A 285 18.67 -4.04 -34.29
C GLN A 285 18.56 -5.56 -34.14
N GLN A 286 17.36 -6.15 -34.31
CA GLN A 286 17.21 -7.60 -34.31
C GLN A 286 18.00 -8.25 -35.45
N LYS A 287 17.95 -7.68 -36.66
CA LYS A 287 18.73 -8.17 -37.81
C LYS A 287 20.23 -8.14 -37.53
N GLN A 288 20.73 -7.09 -36.87
CA GLN A 288 22.12 -6.99 -36.46
C GLN A 288 22.52 -8.08 -35.43
N ASN A 289 21.61 -8.45 -34.53
CA ASN A 289 21.90 -9.38 -33.43
C ASN A 289 21.70 -10.86 -33.80
N VAL A 290 20.77 -11.19 -34.70
CA VAL A 290 20.40 -12.58 -35.04
C VAL A 290 21.45 -13.26 -35.93
N ASP A 291 22.30 -12.50 -36.60
CA ASP A 291 23.23 -13.01 -37.62
C ASP A 291 24.73 -12.82 -37.26
N LEU A 292 25.04 -12.66 -35.96
CA LEU A 292 26.40 -12.76 -35.42
C LEU A 292 26.70 -14.21 -34.99
N PRO A 293 27.60 -14.94 -35.68
CA PRO A 293 28.13 -16.22 -35.18
C PRO A 293 29.07 -16.03 -33.97
#